data_AF-A0A7L3BJ66-F1
#
_entry.id   AF-A0A7L3BJ66-F1
#
_cell.length_a   1.000
_cell.length_b   1.000
_cell.length_c   1.000
_cell.angle_alpha   90.00
_cell.angle_beta   90.00
_cell.angle_gamma   90.00
#
_symmetry.space_group_name_H-M   'P 1'
#
loop_
_entity.id
_entity.type
_entity.pdbx_description
1 polymer ?
#
loop_
_entity_poly.entity_id
_entity_poly.type
_entity_poly.pdbx_seq_one_letter_code
_entity_poly.pdbx_strand_id
1 'polypeptide(L)'
;SNQDWLSRPKISNRPLTGAVTVFTDAGKKSKKAAFVWHEGNQWRQQLIDGQPHDSLQTLELAAIVHVFLKWMHTPLNVVSDSLYAVGVVQRIEDALLKEVRNQRLNLLFA
;
A
#
# COMPACT_ATOMS: atom_id res chain seq x y z
N SER A 1 29.87 -1.59 -13.54
CA SER A 1 29.58 -2.75 -12.67
C SER A 1 28.09 -3.00 -12.76
N ASN A 2 27.68 -3.99 -13.55
CA ASN A 2 26.27 -4.30 -13.83
C ASN A 2 25.69 -5.14 -12.69
N GLN A 3 24.85 -4.51 -11.88
CA GLN A 3 24.07 -5.13 -10.81
C GLN A 3 22.56 -5.02 -11.11
N ASP A 4 22.20 -5.18 -12.38
CA ASP A 4 20.81 -5.02 -12.87
C ASP A 4 19.84 -6.12 -12.39
N TRP A 5 20.33 -7.14 -11.67
CA TRP A 5 19.50 -8.23 -11.13
C TRP A 5 19.07 -8.03 -9.66
N LEU A 6 19.61 -7.03 -8.96
CA LEU A 6 19.03 -6.60 -7.69
C LEU A 6 17.72 -5.89 -8.01
N SER A 7 16.62 -6.61 -7.87
CA SER A 7 15.26 -6.07 -7.98
C SER A 7 15.21 -4.73 -7.25
N ARG A 8 14.87 -3.66 -7.98
CA ARG A 8 14.72 -2.34 -7.37
C ARG A 8 13.70 -2.49 -6.22
N PRO A 9 14.04 -2.10 -4.99
CA PRO A 9 13.10 -2.18 -3.87
C PRO A 9 11.85 -1.40 -4.25
N LYS A 10 10.68 -1.99 -3.98
CA LYS A 10 9.39 -1.40 -4.33
C LYS A 10 8.99 -0.31 -3.34
N ILE A 11 9.66 -0.25 -2.19
CA ILE A 11 9.49 0.79 -1.17
C ILE A 11 10.71 1.71 -1.12
N SER A 12 10.45 3.01 -0.96
CA SER A 12 11.46 4.04 -0.73
C SER A 12 11.41 4.52 0.72
N ASN A 13 12.58 4.77 1.32
CA ASN A 13 12.70 5.38 2.65
C ASN A 13 12.57 6.91 2.63
N ARG A 14 12.44 7.50 1.44
CA ARG A 14 12.24 8.93 1.22
C ARG A 14 11.03 9.15 0.31
N PRO A 15 10.29 10.26 0.46
CA PRO A 15 9.25 10.62 -0.48
C PRO A 15 9.77 10.68 -1.92
N LEU A 16 9.00 10.12 -2.85
CA LEU A 16 9.32 10.11 -4.27
C LEU A 16 8.99 11.48 -4.89
N THR A 17 9.96 12.11 -5.53
CA THR A 17 9.77 13.36 -6.27
C THR A 17 8.96 13.12 -7.54
N GLY A 18 7.93 13.93 -7.78
CA GLY A 18 7.06 13.82 -8.97
C GLY A 18 6.06 12.67 -8.94
N ALA A 19 5.99 11.91 -7.84
CA ALA A 19 4.99 10.88 -7.63
C ALA A 19 3.65 11.45 -7.16
N VAL A 20 2.57 10.72 -7.40
CA VAL A 20 1.25 11.06 -6.84
C VAL A 20 1.32 10.89 -5.32
N THR A 21 0.85 11.88 -4.57
CA THR A 21 0.74 11.79 -3.11
C THR A 21 -0.72 11.58 -2.73
N VAL A 22 -0.96 10.51 -1.97
CA VAL A 22 -2.30 10.06 -1.59
C VAL A 22 -2.35 9.91 -0.08
N PHE A 23 -3.36 10.50 0.54
CA PHE A 23 -3.63 10.40 1.96
C PHE A 23 -4.78 9.41 2.18
N THR A 24 -4.64 8.51 3.14
CA THR A 24 -5.63 7.46 3.43
C THR A 24 -6.11 7.58 4.87
N ASP A 25 -7.39 7.28 5.10
CA ASP A 25 -8.01 7.25 6.43
C ASP A 25 -9.19 6.26 6.42
N ALA A 26 -9.58 5.75 7.59
CA ALA A 26 -10.79 4.97 7.76
C ALA A 26 -11.57 5.33 9.03
N GLY A 27 -12.90 5.28 8.91
CA GLY A 27 -13.82 5.52 10.01
C GLY A 27 -14.50 4.25 10.49
N LYS A 28 -14.25 3.87 11.75
CA LYS A 28 -14.93 2.72 12.38
C LYS A 28 -16.45 2.90 12.48
N LYS A 29 -16.90 4.12 12.83
CA LYS A 29 -18.33 4.46 12.98
C LYS A 29 -19.04 4.57 11.65
N SER A 30 -18.40 5.20 10.66
CA SER A 30 -18.92 5.32 9.30
C SER A 30 -18.86 4.00 8.54
N LYS A 31 -18.02 3.05 8.98
CA LYS A 31 -17.72 1.79 8.29
C LYS A 31 -17.25 2.05 6.85
N LYS A 32 -16.44 3.08 6.68
CA LYS A 32 -15.90 3.48 5.38
C LYS A 32 -14.40 3.72 5.50
N ALA A 33 -13.70 3.39 4.43
CA ALA A 33 -12.36 3.85 4.17
C ALA A 33 -12.40 4.94 3.10
N ALA A 34 -11.39 5.79 3.07
CA ALA A 34 -11.26 6.84 2.08
C ALA A 34 -9.81 7.04 1.71
N PHE A 35 -9.60 7.55 0.51
CA PHE A 35 -8.33 8.15 0.16
C PHE A 35 -8.53 9.40 -0.69
N VAL A 36 -7.65 10.37 -0.48
CA VAL A 36 -7.68 11.68 -1.13
C VAL A 36 -6.35 11.98 -1.80
N TRP A 37 -6.41 12.63 -2.95
CA TRP A 37 -5.22 13.04 -3.69
C TRP A 37 -5.47 14.37 -4.38
N HIS A 38 -4.38 15.07 -4.68
CA HIS A 38 -4.45 16.31 -5.45
C HIS A 38 -4.15 16.01 -6.92
N GLU A 39 -5.02 16.47 -7.82
CA GLU A 39 -4.89 16.29 -9.26
C GLU A 39 -5.17 17.62 -9.97
N GLY A 40 -4.17 18.14 -10.68
CA GLY A 40 -4.23 19.48 -11.26
C GLY A 40 -4.32 20.54 -10.16
N ASN A 41 -5.44 21.24 -10.08
CA ASN A 41 -5.72 22.28 -9.07
C ASN A 41 -6.95 21.93 -8.20
N GLN A 42 -7.26 20.63 -8.07
CA GLN A 42 -8.42 20.15 -7.34
C GLN A 42 -8.08 18.95 -6.46
N TRP A 43 -8.73 18.89 -5.31
CA TRP A 43 -8.75 17.69 -4.47
C TRP A 43 -9.75 16.68 -5.01
N ARG A 44 -9.33 15.42 -5.06
CA ARG A 44 -10.13 14.26 -5.41
C ARG A 44 -10.23 13.35 -4.19
N GLN A 45 -11.33 12.60 -4.11
CA GLN A 45 -11.53 11.60 -3.08
C GLN A 45 -12.18 10.36 -3.66
N GLN A 46 -11.93 9.22 -3.04
CA GLN A 46 -12.65 7.99 -3.30
C GLN A 46 -13.01 7.35 -1.96
N LEU A 47 -14.28 6.93 -1.86
CA LEU A 47 -14.82 6.22 -0.71
C LEU A 47 -14.87 4.73 -1.01
N ILE A 48 -14.63 3.94 0.04
CA ILE A 48 -14.68 2.48 0.03
C ILE A 48 -15.62 2.08 1.14
N ASP A 49 -16.68 1.35 0.79
CA ASP A 49 -17.64 0.84 1.75
C ASP A 49 -17.10 -0.42 2.42
N GLY A 50 -17.09 -0.40 3.75
CA GLY A 50 -16.71 -1.53 4.58
C GLY A 50 -17.85 -2.53 4.74
N GLN A 51 -17.49 -3.77 5.07
CA GLN A 51 -18.43 -4.83 5.42
C GLN A 51 -18.76 -4.81 6.92
N PRO A 52 -19.87 -5.42 7.36
CA PRO A 52 -20.26 -5.42 8.77
C PRO A 52 -19.17 -5.95 9.72
N HIS A 53 -18.45 -6.98 9.27
CA HIS A 53 -17.37 -7.64 10.01
C HIS A 53 -16.02 -6.93 9.92
N ASP A 54 -15.91 -5.83 9.15
CA ASP A 54 -14.66 -5.09 9.06
C ASP A 54 -14.35 -4.34 10.35
N SER A 55 -13.09 -4.50 10.76
CA SER A 55 -12.47 -3.74 11.83
C SER A 55 -11.91 -2.41 11.29
N LEU A 56 -11.55 -1.49 12.19
CA LEU A 56 -10.85 -0.27 11.77
C LEU A 56 -9.55 -0.62 11.03
N GLN A 57 -8.78 -1.55 11.56
CA GLN A 57 -7.48 -1.98 11.01
C GLN A 57 -7.62 -2.58 9.59
N THR A 58 -8.68 -3.35 9.33
CA THR A 58 -8.92 -3.92 8.00
C THR A 58 -9.36 -2.84 7.01
N LEU A 59 -10.13 -1.83 7.45
CA LEU A 59 -10.51 -0.69 6.62
C LEU A 59 -9.31 0.20 6.27
N GLU A 60 -8.44 0.50 7.24
CA GLU A 60 -7.20 1.25 6.98
C GLU A 60 -6.34 0.56 5.93
N LEU A 61 -6.14 -0.76 6.08
CA LEU A 61 -5.39 -1.54 5.10
C LEU A 61 -6.11 -1.59 3.75
N ALA A 62 -7.44 -1.73 3.74
CA ALA A 62 -8.23 -1.70 2.52
C ALA A 62 -8.07 -0.37 1.77
N ALA A 63 -8.01 0.77 2.47
CA ALA A 63 -7.75 2.07 1.86
C ALA A 63 -6.44 2.04 1.04
N ILE A 64 -5.34 1.60 1.67
CA ILE A 64 -4.03 1.52 1.02
C ILE A 64 -4.04 0.55 -0.17
N VAL A 65 -4.68 -0.62 -0.03
CA VAL A 65 -4.80 -1.59 -1.12
C VAL A 65 -5.54 -0.99 -2.32
N HIS A 66 -6.64 -0.27 -2.10
CA HIS A 66 -7.36 0.40 -3.19
C HIS A 66 -6.52 1.49 -3.86
N VAL A 67 -5.70 2.22 -3.09
CA VAL A 67 -4.74 3.16 -3.67
C VAL A 67 -3.74 2.42 -4.57
N PHE A 68 -3.17 1.31 -4.12
CA PHE A 68 -2.26 0.52 -4.96
C PHE A 68 -2.93 -0.02 -6.22
N LEU A 69 -4.16 -0.52 -6.14
CA LEU A 69 -4.92 -0.98 -7.29
C LEU A 69 -5.20 0.16 -8.29
N LYS A 70 -5.44 1.37 -7.81
CA LYS A 70 -5.69 2.53 -8.67
C LYS A 70 -4.42 3.02 -9.39
N TRP A 71 -3.25 2.91 -8.77
CA TRP A 71 -1.97 3.38 -9.30
C TRP A 71 -0.90 2.27 -9.42
N MET A 72 -1.30 1.07 -9.85
CA MET A 72 -0.40 -0.11 -9.88
C MET A 72 0.90 0.08 -10.69
N HIS A 73 0.87 0.96 -11.69
CA HIS A 73 1.98 1.21 -12.60
C HIS A 73 2.61 2.60 -12.45
N THR A 74 2.25 3.34 -11.40
CA THR A 74 2.68 4.73 -11.19
C THR A 74 3.44 4.87 -9.86
N PRO A 75 4.55 5.60 -9.82
CA PRO A 75 5.21 5.96 -8.56
C PRO A 75 4.25 6.71 -7.63
N LEU A 76 4.25 6.34 -6.35
CA LEU A 76 3.23 6.74 -5.40
C LEU A 76 3.84 7.01 -4.01
N ASN A 77 3.40 8.09 -3.36
CA ASN A 77 3.60 8.35 -1.95
C ASN A 77 2.27 8.13 -1.21
N VAL A 78 2.18 7.09 -0.40
CA VAL A 78 1.01 6.85 0.47
C VAL A 78 1.29 7.39 1.85
N VAL A 79 0.40 8.25 2.34
CA VAL A 79 0.45 8.81 3.69
C VAL A 79 -0.74 8.28 4.47
N SER A 80 -0.47 7.60 5.58
CA SER A 80 -1.47 7.03 6.48
C SER A 80 -1.05 7.32 7.91
N ASP A 81 -2.00 7.62 8.78
CA ASP A 81 -1.82 7.74 10.24
C ASP A 81 -1.92 6.38 10.95
N SER A 82 -2.34 5.32 10.24
CA SER A 82 -2.42 3.95 10.75
C SER A 82 -1.05 3.26 10.74
N LEU A 83 -0.35 3.32 11.87
CA LEU A 83 0.90 2.57 12.09
C LEU A 83 0.75 1.06 11.81
N TYR A 84 -0.43 0.52 12.08
CA TYR A 84 -0.75 -0.87 11.76
C TYR A 84 -0.69 -1.12 10.25
N ALA A 85 -1.42 -0.34 9.45
CA ALA A 85 -1.52 -0.55 8.02
C ALA A 85 -0.18 -0.30 7.31
N VAL A 86 0.51 0.79 7.67
CA VAL A 86 1.86 1.09 7.16
C VAL A 86 2.84 -0.04 7.48
N GLY A 87 2.83 -0.53 8.73
CA GLY A 87 3.72 -1.61 9.14
C GLY A 87 3.43 -2.94 8.42
N VAL A 88 2.17 -3.27 8.16
CA VAL A 88 1.79 -4.46 7.38
C VAL A 88 2.32 -4.34 5.94
N VAL A 89 2.08 -3.21 5.28
CA VAL A 89 2.50 -2.98 3.89
C VAL A 89 4.02 -3.06 3.74
N GLN A 90 4.77 -2.45 4.65
CA GLN A 90 6.23 -2.51 4.65
C GLN A 90 6.75 -3.96 4.76
N ARG A 91 6.18 -4.75 5.67
CA ARG A 91 6.60 -6.15 5.87
C ARG A 91 6.18 -7.08 4.73
N ILE A 92 5.08 -6.81 4.04
CA ILE A 92 4.66 -7.62 2.88
C ILE A 92 5.69 -7.49 1.76
N GLU A 93 6.23 -6.29 1.53
CA GLU A 93 7.29 -6.11 0.53
C GLU A 93 8.58 -6.83 0.94
N ASP A 94 8.99 -6.69 2.21
CA ASP A 94 10.12 -7.45 2.75
C ASP A 94 9.92 -8.97 2.60
N ALA A 95 8.72 -9.47 2.84
CA ALA A 95 8.38 -10.89 2.72
C ALA A 95 8.42 -11.37 1.26
N LEU A 96 7.92 -10.57 0.31
CA LEU A 96 8.01 -10.84 -1.13
C LEU A 96 9.47 -10.81 -1.61
N LEU A 97 10.30 -9.90 -1.11
CA LEU A 97 11.74 -9.85 -1.43
C LEU A 97 12.55 -10.97 -0.77
N LYS A 98 12.06 -11.50 0.36
CA LYS A 98 12.62 -12.70 1.01
C LYS A 98 12.14 -14.01 0.39
N GLU A 99 11.46 -13.97 -0.77
CA GLU A 99 11.08 -15.17 -1.53
C GLU A 99 12.18 -16.22 -1.46
N VAL A 100 11.78 -17.41 -1.01
CA VAL A 100 12.68 -18.35 -0.37
C VAL A 100 13.72 -18.81 -1.38
N ARG A 101 14.96 -18.36 -1.19
CA ARG A 101 16.12 -18.77 -2.03
C ARG A 101 16.31 -20.30 -2.09
N ASN A 102 15.65 -21.03 -1.20
CA ASN A 102 15.56 -22.48 -1.21
C ASN A 102 14.28 -22.92 -1.94
N GLN A 103 14.44 -23.30 -3.21
CA GLN A 103 13.36 -23.80 -4.08
C GLN A 103 12.55 -24.94 -3.44
N ARG A 104 13.15 -25.71 -2.52
CA ARG A 104 12.50 -26.84 -1.83
C ARG A 104 11.46 -26.40 -0.81
N LEU A 105 11.62 -25.21 -0.22
CA LEU A 105 10.65 -24.63 0.73
C LEU A 105 9.45 -24.00 -0.01
N ASN A 106 9.64 -23.47 -1.22
CA ASN A 106 8.53 -22.95 -2.04
C ASN A 106 7.51 -24.04 -2.41
N LEU A 107 7.93 -25.31 -2.52
CA LEU A 107 7.04 -26.42 -2.84
C LEU A 107 6.06 -26.80 -1.71
N LEU A 108 6.27 -26.31 -0.48
CA LEU A 108 5.41 -26.61 0.67
C LEU A 108 4.24 -25.62 0.83
N PHE A 109 4.29 -24.50 0.11
CA PHE A 109 3.27 -23.43 0.16
C PHE A 109 2.62 -23.19 -1.21
N ALA A 110 2.85 -24.11 -2.17
CA ALA A 110 2.26 -24.10 -3.51
C ALA A 110 0.90 -24.82 -3.54
#